data_AF-A0A737IWG1-F1
#
_entry.id   AF-A0A737IWG1-F1
#
_cell.length_a   1.000
_cell.length_b   1.000
_cell.length_c   1.000
_cell.angle_alpha   90.00
_cell.angle_beta   90.00
_cell.angle_gamma   90.00
#
_symmetry.space_group_name_H-M   'P 1'
#
loop_
_entity.id
_entity.type
_entity.pdbx_description
1 polymer ?
#
loop_
_entity_poly.entity_id
_entity_poly.type
_entity_poly.pdbx_seq_one_letter_code
_entity_poly.pdbx_strand_id
1 'polypeptide(L)'
;ETAFSRSESLWLARGGVAKLHESNVLHVLWQTLPEDLRLSPHLYLATGSAQGPWWIPGWPERVPGADEALPAPLPPYRVLTGLTDRFGRTQTFHRDADGEFAGNITAVTDGAGRRFRLALTTQAQRAEAARKQATASGVSAPEYPQTMPVSGYGADSGIRLEAVWLTHDPAYPDNLPALPLVRYMYTLRGELSAVYDRSGTQVRGFTYDDKHPGRMTAHRYAGRPQTTYRYDASGRVTEQHNPAGLSYTYGYEKNAVIITDSLN
;
A
#
# COMPACT_ATOMS: atom_id res chain seq x y z
N GLU A 1 -25.96 -14.30 8.23
CA GLU A 1 -26.87 -13.18 7.88
C GLU A 1 -26.18 -12.30 6.85
N THR A 2 -26.94 -11.75 5.89
CA THR A 2 -26.41 -10.83 4.86
C THR A 2 -27.28 -9.57 4.78
N ALA A 3 -26.66 -8.41 4.66
CA ALA A 3 -27.33 -7.11 4.54
C ALA A 3 -26.73 -6.30 3.37
N PHE A 4 -27.54 -5.49 2.70
CA PHE A 4 -27.09 -4.57 1.65
C PHE A 4 -27.28 -3.12 2.08
N SER A 5 -26.21 -2.34 2.06
CA SER A 5 -26.26 -0.89 2.22
C SER A 5 -26.44 -0.23 0.86
N ARG A 6 -27.54 0.50 0.67
CA ARG A 6 -27.80 1.27 -0.54
C ARG A 6 -26.94 2.53 -0.65
N SER A 7 -26.61 3.19 0.47
CA SER A 7 -25.77 4.39 0.46
C SER A 7 -24.34 4.07 0.04
N GLU A 8 -23.81 2.95 0.53
CA GLU A 8 -22.44 2.52 0.26
C GLU A 8 -22.34 1.60 -0.97
N SER A 9 -23.49 1.17 -1.52
CA SER A 9 -23.57 0.14 -2.57
C SER A 9 -22.76 -1.12 -2.21
N LEU A 10 -22.94 -1.60 -0.97
CA LEU A 10 -22.10 -2.63 -0.36
C LEU A 10 -22.92 -3.71 0.33
N TRP A 11 -22.59 -4.98 0.08
CA TRP A 11 -23.07 -6.11 0.87
C TRP A 11 -22.16 -6.36 2.07
N LEU A 12 -22.77 -6.63 3.22
CA LEU A 12 -22.12 -7.17 4.41
C LEU A 12 -22.67 -8.57 4.68
N ALA A 13 -21.79 -9.52 4.95
CA ALA A 13 -22.13 -10.88 5.30
C ALA A 13 -21.37 -11.30 6.57
N ARG A 14 -22.09 -11.92 7.51
CA ARG A 14 -21.46 -12.51 8.70
C ARG A 14 -21.12 -13.98 8.42
N GLY A 15 -19.90 -14.38 8.75
CA GLY A 15 -19.46 -15.77 8.77
C GLY A 15 -20.20 -16.63 9.80
N GLY A 16 -19.83 -17.89 9.91
CA GLY A 16 -20.46 -18.89 10.78
C GLY A 16 -21.46 -19.80 10.07
N VAL A 17 -21.52 -19.77 8.74
CA VAL A 17 -22.43 -20.62 7.97
C VAL A 17 -21.72 -21.26 6.79
N ALA A 18 -21.89 -22.58 6.64
CA ALA A 18 -21.28 -23.31 5.53
C ALA A 18 -21.83 -22.81 4.20
N LYS A 19 -23.16 -22.61 4.09
CA LYS A 19 -23.81 -22.22 2.84
C LYS A 19 -24.86 -21.15 3.10
N LEU A 20 -24.94 -20.16 2.21
CA LEU A 20 -26.11 -19.31 2.11
C LEU A 20 -27.22 -20.04 1.34
N HIS A 21 -28.47 -19.70 1.59
CA HIS A 21 -29.60 -20.21 0.82
C HIS A 21 -29.46 -19.82 -0.66
N GLU A 22 -29.96 -20.65 -1.59
CA GLU A 22 -29.80 -20.45 -3.05
C GLU A 22 -30.46 -19.16 -3.56
N SER A 23 -31.50 -18.68 -2.89
CA SER A 23 -32.15 -17.39 -3.20
C SER A 23 -31.32 -16.17 -2.80
N ASN A 24 -30.22 -16.35 -2.06
CA ASN A 24 -29.34 -15.25 -1.69
C ASN A 24 -28.50 -14.82 -2.90
N VAL A 25 -28.48 -13.53 -3.20
CA VAL A 25 -27.71 -12.97 -4.32
C VAL A 25 -26.21 -13.30 -4.23
N LEU A 26 -25.69 -13.47 -3.01
CA LEU A 26 -24.30 -13.82 -2.75
C LEU A 26 -24.07 -15.33 -2.67
N HIS A 27 -25.07 -16.19 -2.91
CA HIS A 27 -24.94 -17.65 -2.75
C HIS A 27 -23.74 -18.22 -3.50
N VAL A 28 -23.61 -17.90 -4.79
CA VAL A 28 -22.53 -18.43 -5.65
C VAL A 28 -21.18 -17.94 -5.14
N LEU A 29 -21.05 -16.63 -4.91
CA LEU A 29 -19.82 -16.00 -4.43
C LEU A 29 -19.44 -16.45 -3.01
N TRP A 30 -20.42 -16.79 -2.18
CA TRP A 30 -20.18 -17.36 -0.86
C TRP A 30 -19.46 -18.70 -0.99
N GLN A 31 -19.91 -19.59 -1.88
CA GLN A 31 -19.28 -20.92 -2.05
C GLN A 31 -17.82 -20.85 -2.50
N THR A 32 -17.38 -19.74 -3.09
CA THR A 32 -15.98 -19.56 -3.50
C THR A 32 -15.07 -19.21 -2.33
N LEU A 33 -15.60 -18.78 -1.18
CA LEU A 33 -14.80 -18.49 0.00
C LEU A 33 -14.19 -19.77 0.58
N PRO A 34 -12.91 -19.72 1.01
CA PRO A 34 -12.31 -20.73 1.87
C PRO A 34 -13.21 -21.08 3.07
N GLU A 35 -13.21 -22.37 3.42
CA GLU A 35 -14.11 -22.91 4.43
C GLU A 35 -13.89 -22.30 5.82
N ASP A 36 -12.64 -22.10 6.21
CA ASP A 36 -12.24 -21.43 7.44
C ASP A 36 -12.84 -20.01 7.55
N LEU A 37 -12.88 -19.27 6.45
CA LEU A 37 -13.48 -17.93 6.41
C LEU A 37 -15.01 -17.99 6.50
N ARG A 38 -15.66 -18.93 5.81
CA ARG A 38 -17.13 -19.10 5.85
C ARG A 38 -17.63 -19.54 7.21
N LEU A 39 -16.92 -20.46 7.84
CA LEU A 39 -17.33 -21.06 9.11
C LEU A 39 -16.95 -20.21 10.32
N SER A 40 -16.10 -19.20 10.19
CA SER A 40 -15.74 -18.34 11.31
C SER A 40 -16.89 -17.40 11.72
N PRO A 41 -17.48 -17.55 12.92
CA PRO A 41 -18.58 -16.69 13.38
C PRO A 41 -18.11 -15.28 13.77
N HIS A 42 -16.78 -15.06 13.81
CA HIS A 42 -16.13 -13.82 14.20
C HIS A 42 -15.81 -12.89 13.02
N LEU A 43 -15.92 -13.40 11.79
CA LEU A 43 -15.62 -12.64 10.59
C LEU A 43 -16.87 -11.95 10.04
N TYR A 44 -16.64 -10.70 9.63
CA TYR A 44 -17.53 -9.98 8.75
C TYR A 44 -16.82 -9.89 7.41
N LEU A 45 -17.60 -10.03 6.35
CA LEU A 45 -17.15 -10.01 4.96
C LEU A 45 -17.92 -8.92 4.25
N ALA A 46 -17.25 -8.17 3.38
CA ALA A 46 -17.88 -7.13 2.59
C ALA A 46 -17.64 -7.36 1.10
N THR A 47 -18.61 -7.03 0.26
CA THR A 47 -18.41 -7.03 -1.19
C THR A 47 -19.31 -6.02 -1.90
N GLY A 48 -18.79 -5.36 -2.92
CA GLY A 48 -19.54 -4.39 -3.74
C GLY A 48 -20.30 -5.05 -4.87
N SER A 49 -20.11 -6.36 -5.08
CA SER A 49 -20.64 -7.08 -6.22
C SER A 49 -20.88 -8.55 -5.88
N ALA A 50 -21.90 -9.16 -6.48
CA ALA A 50 -22.11 -10.61 -6.43
C ALA A 50 -21.00 -11.41 -7.13
N GLN A 51 -20.02 -10.74 -7.74
CA GLN A 51 -18.83 -11.36 -8.35
C GLN A 51 -17.55 -11.14 -7.54
N GLY A 52 -17.63 -10.48 -6.38
CA GLY A 52 -16.49 -10.21 -5.53
C GLY A 52 -15.69 -8.95 -5.94
N PRO A 53 -14.50 -8.77 -5.36
CA PRO A 53 -13.88 -9.62 -4.33
C PRO A 53 -14.62 -9.54 -2.99
N TRP A 54 -14.28 -10.43 -2.07
CA TRP A 54 -14.59 -10.27 -0.65
C TRP A 54 -13.49 -9.48 0.03
N TRP A 55 -13.86 -8.40 0.70
CA TRP A 55 -13.04 -7.74 1.72
C TRP A 55 -13.27 -8.42 3.06
N ILE A 56 -12.19 -8.65 3.81
CA ILE A 56 -12.23 -9.26 5.14
C ILE A 56 -11.84 -8.21 6.19
N PRO A 57 -12.82 -7.48 6.76
CA PRO A 57 -12.61 -6.66 7.95
C PRO A 57 -12.33 -7.52 9.20
N GLY A 58 -11.12 -7.42 9.73
CA GLY A 58 -10.68 -8.13 10.93
C GLY A 58 -10.28 -7.18 12.07
N TRP A 59 -9.87 -7.78 13.18
CA TRP A 59 -9.28 -7.10 14.32
C TRP A 59 -7.79 -7.46 14.38
N PRO A 60 -6.87 -6.51 14.20
CA PRO A 60 -5.44 -6.82 14.13
C PRO A 60 -4.85 -7.26 15.48
N GLU A 61 -5.44 -6.84 16.60
CA GLU A 61 -4.86 -6.98 17.93
C GLU A 61 -5.48 -8.12 18.76
N ARG A 62 -6.55 -8.78 18.26
CA ARG A 62 -7.23 -9.83 19.03
C ARG A 62 -8.08 -10.73 18.15
N VAL A 63 -7.83 -12.04 18.24
CA VAL A 63 -8.82 -13.06 17.88
C VAL A 63 -9.53 -13.44 19.17
N PRO A 64 -10.85 -13.23 19.31
CA PRO A 64 -11.61 -13.72 20.47
C PRO A 64 -11.38 -15.21 20.67
N GLY A 65 -11.19 -15.63 21.93
CA GLY A 65 -11.10 -17.05 22.24
C GLY A 65 -12.42 -17.76 21.94
N ALA A 66 -12.38 -19.07 21.65
CA ALA A 66 -13.58 -19.85 21.33
C ALA A 66 -14.68 -19.77 22.41
N ASP A 67 -14.29 -19.51 23.66
CA ASP A 67 -15.16 -19.43 24.83
C ASP A 67 -15.60 -17.99 25.20
N GLU A 68 -15.23 -16.98 24.40
CA GLU A 68 -15.63 -15.59 24.66
C GLU A 68 -17.09 -15.35 24.27
N ALA A 69 -17.87 -14.77 25.20
CA ALA A 69 -19.28 -14.47 24.99
C ALA A 69 -19.48 -13.50 23.80
N LEU A 70 -20.40 -13.87 22.90
CA LEU A 70 -20.66 -13.10 21.68
C LEU A 70 -21.84 -12.13 21.82
N PRO A 71 -21.75 -10.93 21.22
CA PRO A 71 -20.56 -10.42 20.52
C PRO A 71 -19.51 -9.92 21.54
N ALA A 72 -18.26 -10.32 21.35
CA ALA A 72 -17.15 -9.66 22.02
C ALA A 72 -17.24 -8.14 21.75
N PRO A 73 -16.86 -7.28 22.72
CA PRO A 73 -16.92 -5.83 22.53
C PRO A 73 -16.22 -5.47 21.22
N LEU A 74 -16.97 -4.85 20.30
CA LEU A 74 -16.44 -4.50 19.00
C LEU A 74 -15.47 -3.33 19.18
N PRO A 75 -14.25 -3.39 18.61
CA PRO A 75 -13.39 -2.22 18.55
C PRO A 75 -14.12 -1.10 17.79
N PRO A 76 -13.76 0.18 18.02
CA PRO A 76 -14.42 1.32 17.37
C PRO A 76 -14.32 1.27 15.85
N TYR A 77 -13.38 0.50 15.30
CA TYR A 77 -13.22 0.23 13.88
C TYR A 77 -12.61 -1.16 13.65
N ARG A 78 -12.83 -1.70 12.45
CA ARG A 78 -12.15 -2.90 11.93
C ARG A 78 -11.16 -2.49 10.84
N VAL A 79 -10.08 -3.24 10.69
CA VAL A 79 -9.10 -3.01 9.61
C VAL A 79 -9.24 -4.08 8.55
N LEU A 80 -8.84 -3.77 7.32
CA LEU A 80 -8.75 -4.77 6.28
C LEU A 80 -7.60 -5.74 6.61
N THR A 81 -7.94 -7.03 6.78
CA THR A 81 -6.98 -8.12 7.05
C THR A 81 -6.84 -9.08 5.88
N GLY A 82 -7.74 -9.01 4.89
CA GLY A 82 -7.55 -9.77 3.66
C GLY A 82 -8.55 -9.44 2.55
N LEU A 83 -8.26 -10.03 1.39
CA LEU A 83 -9.02 -9.94 0.15
C LEU A 83 -9.11 -11.33 -0.47
N THR A 84 -10.33 -11.82 -0.69
CA THR A 84 -10.54 -13.09 -1.39
C THR A 84 -11.17 -12.83 -2.75
N ASP A 85 -10.53 -13.29 -3.81
CA ASP A 85 -11.08 -13.18 -5.15
C ASP A 85 -12.24 -14.17 -5.38
N ARG A 86 -12.88 -14.06 -6.54
CA ARG A 86 -14.01 -14.95 -6.92
C ARG A 86 -13.63 -16.42 -7.09
N PHE A 87 -12.34 -16.77 -6.99
CA PHE A 87 -11.84 -18.13 -7.11
C PHE A 87 -11.40 -18.70 -5.74
N GLY A 88 -11.61 -17.94 -4.66
CA GLY A 88 -11.22 -18.36 -3.32
C GLY A 88 -9.75 -18.12 -2.98
N ARG A 89 -8.99 -17.44 -3.86
CA ARG A 89 -7.60 -17.09 -3.57
C ARG A 89 -7.57 -15.87 -2.67
N THR A 90 -6.92 -16.02 -1.51
CA THR A 90 -6.92 -14.99 -0.47
C THR A 90 -5.55 -14.32 -0.34
N GLN A 91 -5.53 -13.01 -0.46
CA GLN A 91 -4.42 -12.19 0.01
C GLN A 91 -4.68 -11.79 1.46
N THR A 92 -3.73 -12.05 2.36
CA THR A 92 -3.81 -11.77 3.79
C THR A 92 -2.80 -10.72 4.18
N PHE A 93 -3.24 -9.68 4.90
CA PHE A 93 -2.40 -8.62 5.44
C PHE A 93 -2.07 -8.92 6.91
N HIS A 94 -0.79 -9.01 7.23
CA HIS A 94 -0.29 -9.23 8.58
C HIS A 94 0.21 -7.90 9.12
N ARG A 95 -0.21 -7.56 10.34
CA ARG A 95 0.17 -6.32 11.01
C ARG A 95 0.96 -6.64 12.26
N ASP A 96 1.90 -5.77 12.60
CA ASP A 96 2.58 -5.85 13.90
C ASP A 96 1.57 -5.54 15.01
N ALA A 97 1.55 -6.37 16.04
CA ALA A 97 0.65 -6.21 17.19
C ALA A 97 1.16 -5.13 18.15
N ASP A 98 2.48 -4.93 18.21
CA ASP A 98 3.16 -4.06 19.16
C ASP A 98 4.46 -3.46 18.55
N GLY A 99 5.15 -2.65 19.34
CA GLY A 99 6.41 -2.01 18.94
C GLY A 99 6.26 -0.80 18.02
N GLU A 100 7.37 -0.38 17.42
CA GLU A 100 7.49 0.85 16.64
C GLU A 100 6.60 0.88 15.38
N PHE A 101 6.20 -0.29 14.88
CA PHE A 101 5.34 -0.44 13.71
C PHE A 101 3.95 -0.98 14.03
N ALA A 102 3.54 -1.00 15.31
CA ALA A 102 2.22 -1.48 15.73
C ALA A 102 1.09 -0.95 14.82
N GLY A 103 0.21 -1.86 14.38
CA GLY A 103 -0.91 -1.58 13.48
C GLY A 103 -0.53 -1.42 11.99
N ASN A 104 0.75 -1.31 11.62
CA ASN A 104 1.18 -1.25 10.22
C ASN A 104 1.28 -2.64 9.60
N ILE A 105 1.07 -2.74 8.28
CA ILE A 105 1.23 -4.00 7.57
C ILE A 105 2.73 -4.28 7.40
N THR A 106 3.21 -5.38 7.98
CA THR A 106 4.61 -5.81 7.97
C THR A 106 4.82 -7.11 7.20
N ALA A 107 3.75 -7.81 6.85
CA ALA A 107 3.82 -8.90 5.88
C ALA A 107 2.52 -9.05 5.08
N VAL A 108 2.63 -9.69 3.92
CA VAL A 108 1.51 -10.06 3.06
C VAL A 108 1.67 -11.52 2.67
N THR A 109 0.61 -12.31 2.80
CA THR A 109 0.53 -13.63 2.16
C THR A 109 -0.36 -13.49 0.93
N ASP A 110 0.09 -13.93 -0.23
CA ASP A 110 -0.75 -13.89 -1.43
C ASP A 110 -1.61 -15.16 -1.59
N GLY A 111 -2.49 -15.15 -2.60
CA GLY A 111 -3.40 -16.26 -2.88
C GLY A 111 -2.74 -17.55 -3.37
N ALA A 112 -1.42 -17.56 -3.60
CA ALA A 112 -0.63 -18.76 -3.88
C ALA A 112 0.09 -19.27 -2.61
N GLY A 113 -0.10 -18.62 -1.46
CA GLY A 113 0.54 -18.95 -0.20
C GLY A 113 1.94 -18.37 -0.03
N ARG A 114 2.44 -17.56 -0.98
CA ARG A 114 3.76 -16.93 -0.84
C ARG A 114 3.70 -15.85 0.24
N ARG A 115 4.68 -15.83 1.14
CA ARG A 115 4.77 -14.82 2.21
C ARG A 115 5.84 -13.79 1.87
N PHE A 116 5.43 -12.53 1.90
CA PHE A 116 6.27 -11.37 1.70
C PHE A 116 6.42 -10.61 3.01
N ARG A 117 7.66 -10.30 3.41
CA ARG A 117 7.94 -9.40 4.52
C ARG A 117 8.17 -7.99 3.99
N LEU A 118 7.46 -7.02 4.55
CA LEU A 118 7.58 -5.59 4.29
C LEU A 118 8.48 -4.99 5.37
N ALA A 119 9.74 -4.69 5.02
CA ALA A 119 10.66 -4.03 5.93
C ALA A 119 10.32 -2.55 6.01
N LEU A 120 9.91 -2.08 7.18
CA LEU A 120 9.56 -0.69 7.43
C LEU A 120 10.70 0.05 8.12
N THR A 121 10.77 1.37 7.92
CA THR A 121 11.68 2.27 8.64
C THR A 121 10.96 3.51 9.11
N THR A 122 11.34 4.04 10.28
CA THR A 122 10.89 5.35 10.74
C THR A 122 11.83 6.46 10.31
N GLN A 123 11.34 7.71 10.39
CA GLN A 123 12.15 8.89 10.13
C GLN A 123 13.36 8.96 11.08
N ALA A 124 13.18 8.59 12.35
CA ALA A 124 14.23 8.57 13.35
C ALA A 124 15.31 7.52 13.02
N GLN A 125 14.91 6.30 12.63
CA GLN A 125 15.84 5.25 12.21
C GLN A 125 16.65 5.67 10.97
N ARG A 126 16.02 6.29 9.97
CA ARG A 126 16.72 6.81 8.78
C ARG A 126 17.71 7.92 9.13
N ALA A 127 17.32 8.84 10.02
CA ALA A 127 18.21 9.90 10.49
C ALA A 127 19.43 9.32 11.22
N GLU A 128 19.22 8.30 12.06
CA GLU A 128 20.30 7.64 12.79
C GLU A 128 21.24 6.87 11.86
N ALA A 129 20.70 6.16 10.87
CA ALA A 129 21.51 5.49 9.85
C ALA A 129 22.39 6.48 9.07
N ALA A 130 21.84 7.64 8.69
CA ALA A 130 22.59 8.69 8.02
C ALA A 130 23.68 9.30 8.90
N ARG A 131 23.43 9.48 10.22
CA ARG A 131 24.46 9.94 11.17
C ARG A 131 25.61 8.94 11.26
N LYS A 132 25.30 7.65 11.44
CA LYS A 132 26.33 6.59 11.48
C LYS A 132 27.17 6.56 10.21
N GLN A 133 26.54 6.70 9.05
CA GLN A 133 27.24 6.75 7.76
C GLN A 133 28.13 7.99 7.63
N ALA A 134 27.66 9.15 8.10
CA ALA A 134 28.42 10.39 8.08
C ALA A 134 29.64 10.32 9.00
N THR A 135 29.49 9.78 10.22
CA THR A 135 30.59 9.51 11.14
C THR A 135 31.63 8.58 10.53
N ALA A 136 31.19 7.47 9.91
CA ALA A 136 32.08 6.53 9.24
C ALA A 136 32.83 7.16 8.05
N SER A 137 32.23 8.15 7.39
CA SER A 137 32.80 8.85 6.24
C SER A 137 33.57 10.13 6.61
N GLY A 138 33.63 10.49 7.90
CA GLY A 138 34.28 11.72 8.38
C GLY A 138 33.60 13.02 7.93
N VAL A 139 32.32 12.98 7.57
CA VAL A 139 31.53 14.14 7.12
C VAL A 139 30.43 14.49 8.11
N SER A 140 29.89 15.70 8.01
CA SER A 140 28.72 16.09 8.80
C SER A 140 27.47 15.33 8.35
N ALA A 141 26.65 14.93 9.31
CA ALA A 141 25.39 14.25 9.02
C ALA A 141 24.38 15.23 8.41
N PRO A 142 23.58 14.81 7.42
CA PRO A 142 22.50 15.63 6.91
C PRO A 142 21.41 15.82 7.99
N GLU A 143 20.78 16.99 7.97
CA GLU A 143 19.68 17.30 8.89
C GLU A 143 18.38 16.65 8.39
N TYR A 144 17.79 15.80 9.24
CA TYR A 144 16.48 15.21 9.00
C TYR A 144 15.39 16.06 9.67
N PRO A 145 14.30 16.40 8.96
CA PRO A 145 13.14 17.02 9.57
C PRO A 145 12.60 16.18 10.73
N GLN A 146 12.36 16.83 11.87
CA GLN A 146 11.75 16.20 13.05
C GLN A 146 10.23 16.07 12.94
N THR A 147 9.61 16.97 12.16
CA THR A 147 8.18 16.95 11.88
C THR A 147 7.95 16.62 10.42
N MET A 148 7.00 15.72 10.16
CA MET A 148 6.60 15.35 8.81
C MET A 148 5.50 16.28 8.31
N PRO A 149 5.38 16.50 6.98
CA PRO A 149 4.30 17.30 6.42
C PRO A 149 2.93 16.72 6.77
N VAL A 150 1.95 17.59 7.01
CA VAL A 150 0.54 17.19 7.04
C VAL A 150 -0.01 17.31 5.62
N SER A 151 -0.62 16.25 5.11
CA SER A 151 -1.26 16.25 3.80
C SER A 151 -2.78 16.36 3.94
N GLY A 152 -3.49 16.52 2.82
CA GLY A 152 -4.96 16.40 2.79
C GLY A 152 -5.47 15.02 3.24
N TYR A 153 -4.58 14.02 3.38
CA TYR A 153 -4.88 12.67 3.83
C TYR A 153 -4.52 12.44 5.32
N GLY A 154 -4.18 13.50 6.05
CA GLY A 154 -3.82 13.45 7.46
C GLY A 154 -2.32 13.60 7.72
N ALA A 155 -1.94 13.39 8.98
CA ALA A 155 -0.56 13.49 9.44
C ALA A 155 0.28 12.32 8.90
N ASP A 156 1.43 12.63 8.31
CA ASP A 156 2.40 11.63 7.88
C ASP A 156 3.12 11.03 9.10
N SER A 157 3.03 9.71 9.27
CA SER A 157 3.68 8.99 10.37
C SER A 157 5.21 8.94 10.27
N GLY A 158 5.78 9.30 9.12
CA GLY A 158 7.21 9.15 8.84
C GLY A 158 7.65 7.69 8.63
N ILE A 159 6.73 6.72 8.67
CA ILE A 159 7.01 5.32 8.37
C ILE A 159 7.08 5.14 6.86
N ARG A 160 8.08 4.38 6.40
CA ARG A 160 8.31 4.10 4.97
C ARG A 160 8.66 2.63 4.75
N LEU A 161 8.26 2.10 3.61
CA LEU A 161 8.65 0.76 3.16
C LEU A 161 10.07 0.80 2.59
N GLU A 162 11.04 0.21 3.26
CA GLU A 162 12.42 0.17 2.79
C GLU A 162 12.66 -0.97 1.79
N ALA A 163 12.07 -2.15 2.03
CA ALA A 163 12.31 -3.32 1.19
C ALA A 163 11.18 -4.34 1.27
N VAL A 164 11.03 -5.14 0.22
CA VAL A 164 10.13 -6.31 0.19
C VAL A 164 10.94 -7.58 0.02
N TRP A 165 10.71 -8.55 0.89
CA TRP A 165 11.41 -9.83 0.91
C TRP A 165 10.41 -10.96 0.63
N LEU A 166 10.77 -11.94 -0.19
CA LEU A 166 10.06 -13.21 -0.26
C LEU A 166 10.62 -14.12 0.84
N THR A 167 9.81 -14.47 1.82
CA THR A 167 10.23 -15.25 3.00
C THR A 167 9.65 -16.66 3.02
N HIS A 168 8.68 -16.95 2.16
CA HIS A 168 8.12 -18.28 1.98
C HIS A 168 7.52 -18.40 0.57
N ASP A 169 7.81 -19.51 -0.11
CA ASP A 169 7.21 -19.86 -1.40
C ASP A 169 6.88 -21.35 -1.40
N PRO A 170 5.58 -21.73 -1.42
CA PRO A 170 5.18 -23.14 -1.44
C PRO A 170 5.68 -23.93 -2.66
N ALA A 171 5.86 -23.27 -3.80
CA ALA A 171 6.33 -23.92 -5.02
C ALA A 171 7.85 -24.13 -5.03
N TYR A 172 8.59 -23.27 -4.33
CA TYR A 172 10.05 -23.28 -4.30
C TYR A 172 10.60 -23.02 -2.88
N PRO A 173 10.32 -23.91 -1.90
CA PRO A 173 10.62 -23.65 -0.49
C PRO A 173 12.12 -23.50 -0.21
N ASP A 174 12.97 -24.21 -0.94
CA ASP A 174 14.43 -24.21 -0.75
C ASP A 174 15.18 -23.20 -1.62
N ASN A 175 14.46 -22.44 -2.47
CA ASN A 175 15.06 -21.51 -3.45
C ASN A 175 14.55 -20.08 -3.24
N LEU A 176 14.61 -19.60 -2.00
CA LEU A 176 14.27 -18.22 -1.67
C LEU A 176 15.43 -17.27 -2.03
N PRO A 177 15.14 -16.07 -2.54
CA PRO A 177 16.18 -15.11 -2.87
C PRO A 177 16.87 -14.59 -1.59
N ALA A 178 18.21 -14.56 -1.60
CA ALA A 178 19.01 -14.03 -0.49
C ALA A 178 18.93 -12.49 -0.37
N LEU A 179 18.48 -11.80 -1.41
CA LEU A 179 18.32 -10.35 -1.48
C LEU A 179 16.85 -9.97 -1.56
N PRO A 180 16.46 -8.75 -1.13
CA PRO A 180 15.09 -8.29 -1.26
C PRO A 180 14.68 -8.21 -2.74
N LEU A 181 13.40 -8.43 -3.02
CA LEU A 181 12.83 -8.34 -4.37
C LEU A 181 12.89 -6.91 -4.91
N VAL A 182 12.72 -5.93 -4.03
CA VAL A 182 12.75 -4.50 -4.33
C VAL A 182 13.21 -3.74 -3.08
N ARG A 183 13.94 -2.64 -3.30
CA ARG A 183 14.27 -1.66 -2.26
C ARG A 183 13.84 -0.26 -2.67
N TYR A 184 13.51 0.55 -1.68
CA TYR A 184 13.09 1.92 -1.85
C TYR A 184 14.03 2.83 -1.07
N MET A 185 14.34 3.98 -1.66
CA MET A 185 15.04 5.06 -0.99
C MET A 185 14.17 6.30 -0.94
N TYR A 186 14.42 7.12 0.07
CA TYR A 186 13.64 8.31 0.33
C TYR A 186 14.54 9.54 0.44
N THR A 187 14.00 10.71 0.12
CA THR A 187 14.62 12.00 0.46
C THR A 187 14.66 12.16 1.98
N LEU A 188 15.41 13.15 2.47
CA LEU A 188 15.44 13.50 3.90
C LEU A 188 14.03 13.82 4.44
N ARG A 189 13.15 14.35 3.58
CA ARG A 189 11.74 14.66 3.89
C ARG A 189 10.79 13.47 3.73
N GLY A 190 11.32 12.27 3.42
CA GLY A 190 10.53 11.05 3.28
C GLY A 190 9.82 10.90 1.94
N GLU A 191 10.17 11.64 0.89
CA GLU A 191 9.61 11.47 -0.46
C GLU A 191 10.31 10.31 -1.18
N LEU A 192 9.61 9.47 -1.95
CA LEU A 192 10.23 8.32 -2.62
C LEU A 192 11.23 8.80 -3.69
N SER A 193 12.54 8.64 -3.48
CA SER A 193 13.56 9.15 -4.39
C SER A 193 14.04 8.12 -5.42
N ALA A 194 14.07 6.84 -5.04
CA ALA A 194 14.52 5.78 -5.93
C ALA A 194 13.88 4.42 -5.61
N VAL A 195 13.75 3.59 -6.64
CA VAL A 195 13.35 2.19 -6.54
C VAL A 195 14.44 1.34 -7.18
N TYR A 196 14.90 0.32 -6.46
CA TYR A 196 15.90 -0.63 -6.91
C TYR A 196 15.30 -2.01 -7.06
N ASP A 197 15.64 -2.69 -8.15
CA ASP A 197 15.29 -4.10 -8.31
C ASP A 197 16.18 -5.01 -7.44
N ARG A 198 15.94 -6.33 -7.55
CA ARG A 198 16.68 -7.36 -6.81
C ARG A 198 18.18 -7.37 -7.10
N SER A 199 18.61 -6.96 -8.30
CA SER A 199 20.05 -6.83 -8.63
C SER A 199 20.69 -5.58 -8.03
N GLY A 200 19.89 -4.69 -7.43
CA GLY A 200 20.36 -3.40 -6.93
C GLY A 200 20.47 -2.34 -8.02
N THR A 201 19.91 -2.58 -9.21
CA THR A 201 19.85 -1.58 -10.28
C THR A 201 18.71 -0.61 -9.99
N GLN A 202 18.99 0.69 -10.09
CA GLN A 202 17.95 1.71 -9.96
C GLN A 202 17.01 1.64 -11.16
N VAL A 203 15.77 1.19 -10.95
CA VAL A 203 14.75 1.05 -11.99
C VAL A 203 13.84 2.25 -12.13
N ARG A 204 13.71 3.04 -11.05
CA ARG A 204 12.97 4.32 -11.04
C ARG A 204 13.72 5.37 -10.22
N GLY A 205 13.60 6.63 -10.63
CA GLY A 205 14.06 7.77 -9.87
C GLY A 205 13.06 8.92 -9.92
N PHE A 206 12.99 9.70 -8.85
CA PHE A 206 12.08 10.82 -8.71
C PHE A 206 12.81 12.01 -8.09
N THR A 207 12.45 13.21 -8.54
CA THR A 207 12.96 14.48 -8.04
C THR A 207 11.79 15.33 -7.60
N TYR A 208 11.98 16.07 -6.50
CA TYR A 208 10.94 16.86 -5.88
C TYR A 208 11.37 18.32 -5.77
N ASP A 209 10.39 19.21 -5.71
CA ASP A 209 10.57 20.63 -5.41
C ASP A 209 10.97 20.80 -3.95
N ASP A 210 12.03 21.59 -3.70
CA ASP A 210 12.53 21.79 -2.34
C ASP A 210 11.64 22.67 -1.45
N LYS A 211 10.84 23.56 -2.06
CA LYS A 211 9.96 24.50 -1.37
C LYS A 211 8.55 23.93 -1.20
N HIS A 212 8.16 22.95 -2.00
CA HIS A 212 6.83 22.37 -2.02
C HIS A 212 6.88 20.85 -1.77
N PRO A 213 6.87 20.41 -0.50
CA PRO A 213 6.90 18.98 -0.17
C PRO A 213 5.85 18.17 -0.93
N GLY A 214 6.29 17.05 -1.50
CA GLY A 214 5.46 16.13 -2.30
C GLY A 214 5.28 16.53 -3.77
N ARG A 215 5.71 17.73 -4.19
CA ARG A 215 5.61 18.17 -5.59
C ARG A 215 6.76 17.57 -6.41
N MET A 216 6.47 16.52 -7.17
CA MET A 216 7.46 15.84 -8.03
C MET A 216 7.79 16.67 -9.28
N THR A 217 9.01 17.17 -9.40
CA THR A 217 9.47 17.96 -10.56
C THR A 217 10.03 17.10 -11.68
N ALA A 218 10.37 15.84 -11.41
CA ALA A 218 10.81 14.93 -12.45
C ALA A 218 10.68 13.46 -12.07
N HIS A 219 10.64 12.61 -13.08
CA HIS A 219 10.79 11.17 -12.91
C HIS A 219 11.63 10.55 -14.03
N ARG A 220 12.25 9.40 -13.75
CA ARG A 220 13.03 8.63 -14.72
C ARG A 220 12.82 7.12 -14.55
N TYR A 221 12.87 6.41 -15.67
CA TYR A 221 12.95 4.96 -15.73
C TYR A 221 14.37 4.53 -16.10
N ALA A 222 14.79 3.33 -15.69
CA ALA A 222 16.05 2.78 -16.15
C ALA A 222 16.17 2.81 -17.69
N GLY A 223 17.31 3.29 -18.18
CA GLY A 223 17.60 3.37 -19.61
C GLY A 223 16.80 4.44 -20.38
N ARG A 224 16.01 5.29 -19.72
CA ARG A 224 15.26 6.37 -20.38
C ARG A 224 15.72 7.75 -19.90
N PRO A 225 15.69 8.78 -20.77
CA PRO A 225 15.85 10.16 -20.33
C PRO A 225 14.81 10.56 -19.29
N GLN A 226 15.16 11.53 -18.46
CA GLN A 226 14.30 12.05 -17.41
C GLN A 226 13.18 12.91 -18.01
N THR A 227 11.95 12.67 -17.56
CA THR A 227 10.80 13.53 -17.81
C THR A 227 10.70 14.58 -16.71
N THR A 228 10.50 15.85 -17.07
CA THR A 228 10.39 16.95 -16.11
C THR A 228 9.04 17.65 -16.18
N TYR A 229 8.67 18.32 -15.08
CA TYR A 229 7.40 19.01 -14.91
C TYR A 229 7.61 20.45 -14.46
N ARG A 230 6.81 21.36 -14.99
CA ARG A 230 6.67 22.74 -14.47
C ARG A 230 5.28 22.94 -13.91
N TYR A 231 5.20 23.87 -12.96
CA TYR A 231 4.00 24.13 -12.20
C TYR A 231 3.67 25.63 -12.19
N ASP A 232 2.38 25.95 -12.19
CA ASP A 232 1.91 27.30 -11.88
C ASP A 232 1.93 27.59 -10.37
N ALA A 233 1.59 28.84 -10.01
CA ALA A 233 1.53 29.29 -8.62
C ALA A 233 0.49 28.54 -7.77
N SER A 234 -0.52 27.95 -8.39
CA SER A 234 -1.52 27.10 -7.71
C SER A 234 -1.09 25.65 -7.57
N GLY A 235 0.09 25.28 -8.07
CA GLY A 235 0.63 23.92 -8.00
C GLY A 235 0.06 22.96 -9.05
N ARG A 236 -0.57 23.47 -10.12
CA ARG A 236 -1.01 22.65 -11.25
C ARG A 236 0.12 22.52 -12.28
N VAL A 237 0.21 21.38 -12.94
CA VAL A 237 1.27 21.12 -13.94
C VAL A 237 0.98 21.93 -15.21
N THR A 238 1.89 22.80 -15.63
CA THR A 238 1.73 23.59 -16.86
C THR A 238 2.51 23.01 -18.04
N GLU A 239 3.60 22.29 -17.78
CA GLU A 239 4.43 21.69 -18.81
C GLU A 239 4.93 20.32 -18.36
N GLN A 240 4.95 19.37 -19.29
CA GLN A 240 5.66 18.11 -19.18
C GLN A 240 6.65 18.02 -20.32
N HIS A 241 7.94 17.99 -20.01
CA HIS A 241 8.98 17.80 -21.01
C HIS A 241 9.43 16.34 -21.05
N ASN A 242 9.34 15.73 -22.23
CA ASN A 242 9.74 14.34 -22.48
C ASN A 242 10.84 14.28 -23.55
N PRO A 243 12.11 14.08 -23.21
CA PRO A 243 13.20 14.12 -24.20
C PRO A 243 13.15 12.98 -25.24
N ALA A 244 12.48 11.86 -24.91
CA ALA A 244 12.35 10.69 -25.78
C ALA A 244 10.95 10.58 -26.44
N GLY A 245 10.14 11.64 -26.41
CA GLY A 245 8.78 11.60 -26.93
C GLY A 245 8.15 12.99 -27.05
N LEU A 246 6.82 13.05 -27.04
CA LEU A 246 6.09 14.31 -27.10
C LEU A 246 6.16 15.04 -25.77
N SER A 247 6.50 16.32 -25.81
CA SER A 247 6.30 17.22 -24.67
C SER A 247 4.87 17.76 -24.71
N TYR A 248 4.32 18.10 -23.54
CA TYR A 248 2.95 18.58 -23.41
C TYR A 248 2.91 19.89 -22.64
N THR A 249 1.99 20.77 -23.04
CA THR A 249 1.60 21.95 -22.26
C THR A 249 0.14 21.83 -21.86
N TYR A 250 -0.18 22.38 -20.68
CA TYR A 250 -1.50 22.26 -20.06
C TYR A 250 -2.07 23.65 -19.79
N GLY A 251 -3.19 23.96 -20.44
CA GLY A 251 -4.01 25.14 -20.17
C GLY A 251 -5.18 24.76 -19.26
N TYR A 252 -5.47 25.59 -18.27
CA TYR A 252 -6.56 25.33 -17.33
C TYR A 252 -7.65 26.40 -17.44
N GLU A 253 -8.85 25.97 -17.78
CA GLU A 253 -10.07 26.77 -17.77
C GLU A 253 -11.00 26.33 -16.62
N LYS A 254 -12.10 27.07 -16.41
CA LYS A 254 -13.03 26.81 -15.29
C LYS A 254 -13.55 25.37 -15.26
N ASN A 255 -13.83 24.79 -16.42
CA ASN A 255 -14.43 23.46 -16.56
C ASN A 255 -13.67 22.54 -17.55
N ALA A 256 -12.46 22.91 -17.95
CA ALA A 256 -11.71 22.16 -18.96
C ALA A 256 -10.19 22.24 -18.72
N VAL A 257 -9.49 21.21 -19.19
CA VAL A 257 -8.03 21.19 -19.32
C VAL A 257 -7.70 21.02 -20.79
N ILE A 258 -6.98 21.99 -21.34
CA ILE A 258 -6.48 21.98 -22.71
C ILE A 258 -5.09 21.35 -22.69
N ILE A 259 -4.85 20.36 -23.54
CA ILE A 259 -3.56 19.66 -23.62
C ILE A 259 -3.04 19.84 -25.05
N THR A 260 -1.84 20.43 -25.17
CA THR A 260 -1.18 20.64 -26.46
C THR A 260 0.12 19.84 -26.48
N ASP A 261 0.28 18.95 -27.45
CA ASP A 261 1.54 18.23 -27.67
C ASP A 261 2.56 19.10 -28.44
N SER A 262 3.81 18.65 -28.47
CA SER A 262 4.91 19.37 -29.10
C SER A 262 4.98 19.28 -30.63
N LEU A 263 4.01 18.66 -31.30
CA LEU A 263 3.92 18.61 -32.77
C LEU A 263 3.03 19.72 -33.35
N ASN A 264 2.23 20.37 -32.50
CA ASN A 264 1.28 21.43 -32.87
C ASN A 264 1.74 22.82 -32.44
#